data_AF-A0A7C7LSB0-F1
#
_entry.id   AF-A0A7C7LSB0-F1
#
_cell.length_a   1.000
_cell.length_b   1.000
_cell.length_c   1.000
_cell.angle_alpha   90.00
_cell.angle_beta   90.00
_cell.angle_gamma   90.00
#
_symmetry.space_group_name_H-M   'P 1'
#
loop_
_entity.id
_entity.type
_entity.pdbx_description
1 polymer ?
#
loop_
_entity_poly.entity_id
_entity_poly.type
_entity_poly.pdbx_seq_one_letter_code
_entity_poly.pdbx_strand_id
1 'polypeptide(L)'
;MACAGFDGQVVRQDSKLNHLADKFVKVRLVQMKDVDLSQFQFDYDLTWSVISMNPDGTIYGRYGSRSVGGPMTYNSMVSLEKAMERVLVLHHNYPRNRKSLNGKNHPPPHWKTAADIPGLRKRRRKQLIQPTN
;
A
#
# COMPACT_ATOMS: atom_id res chain seq x y z
N MET A 1 -8.01 7.67 -13.74
CA MET A 1 -6.67 8.27 -13.55
C MET A 1 -6.60 9.19 -12.32
N ALA A 2 -7.24 8.85 -11.19
CA ALA A 2 -7.39 9.80 -10.08
C ALA A 2 -6.12 10.02 -9.22
N CYS A 3 -5.10 9.16 -9.34
CA CYS A 3 -3.88 9.20 -8.52
C CYS A 3 -2.58 9.36 -9.34
N ALA A 4 -2.65 9.41 -10.67
CA ALA A 4 -1.47 9.36 -11.53
C ALA A 4 -0.45 10.48 -11.26
N GLY A 5 -0.93 11.69 -10.92
CA GLY A 5 -0.07 12.82 -10.59
C GLY A 5 0.69 12.65 -9.26
N PHE A 6 0.03 12.10 -8.23
CA PHE A 6 0.68 11.86 -6.94
C PHE A 6 1.59 10.62 -6.98
N ASP A 7 1.13 9.54 -7.63
CA ASP A 7 1.96 8.36 -7.89
C ASP A 7 3.25 8.75 -8.63
N GLY A 8 3.12 9.60 -9.66
CA GLY A 8 4.26 10.14 -10.39
C GLY A 8 5.25 10.93 -9.51
N GLN A 9 4.75 11.74 -8.56
CA GLN A 9 5.61 12.47 -7.61
C GLN A 9 6.37 11.53 -6.67
N VAL A 10 5.71 10.49 -6.17
CA VAL A 10 6.34 9.50 -5.28
C VAL A 10 7.35 8.64 -6.03
N VAL A 11 7.01 8.16 -7.24
CA VAL A 11 7.89 7.32 -8.07
C VAL A 11 9.14 8.04 -8.52
N ARG A 12 8.99 9.30 -8.97
CA ARG A 12 10.15 10.12 -9.36
C ARG A 12 10.98 10.57 -8.17
N GLN A 13 10.52 10.28 -6.95
CA GLN A 13 11.15 10.64 -5.69
C GLN A 13 11.53 12.11 -5.72
N ASP A 14 10.50 12.97 -5.72
CA ASP A 14 10.67 14.41 -5.48
C ASP A 14 11.75 14.62 -4.42
N SER A 15 12.67 15.55 -4.64
CA SER A 15 13.97 15.65 -3.97
C SER A 15 13.87 15.57 -2.44
N LYS A 16 12.73 15.99 -1.89
CA LYS A 16 12.37 15.92 -0.48
C LYS A 16 12.33 14.50 0.09
N LEU A 17 11.86 13.49 -0.66
CA LEU A 17 11.75 12.12 -0.16
C LEU A 17 12.99 11.26 -0.37
N ASN A 18 13.91 11.63 -1.29
CA ASN A 18 15.07 10.81 -1.66
C ASN A 18 15.83 10.28 -0.44
N HIS A 19 16.15 11.18 0.49
CA HIS A 19 16.93 10.85 1.68
C HIS A 19 16.26 9.83 2.63
N LEU A 20 14.92 9.74 2.61
CA LEU A 20 14.18 8.70 3.32
C LEU A 20 14.03 7.46 2.45
N ALA A 21 13.70 7.63 1.17
CA ALA A 21 13.43 6.56 0.21
C ALA A 21 14.61 5.59 0.06
N ASP A 22 15.85 6.05 0.23
CA ASP A 22 17.06 5.20 0.19
C ASP A 22 17.19 4.26 1.40
N LYS A 23 16.44 4.51 2.47
CA LYS A 23 16.39 3.65 3.67
C LYS A 23 15.32 2.56 3.57
N PHE A 24 14.60 2.49 2.46
CA PHE A 24 13.53 1.53 2.21
C PHE A 24 13.85 0.61 1.03
N VAL A 25 13.38 -0.63 1.11
CA VAL A 25 13.17 -1.45 -0.08
C VAL A 25 11.86 -0.99 -0.73
N LYS A 26 11.96 -0.49 -1.95
CA LYS A 26 10.85 0.15 -2.67
C LYS A 26 10.18 -0.84 -3.62
N VAL A 27 8.86 -1.03 -3.47
CA VAL A 27 8.06 -1.88 -4.35
C VAL A 27 6.84 -1.10 -4.82
N ARG A 28 6.56 -1.13 -6.13
CA ARG A 28 5.36 -0.53 -6.71
C ARG A 28 4.44 -1.64 -7.23
N LEU A 29 3.26 -1.74 -6.63
CA LEU A 29 2.21 -2.66 -7.05
C LEU A 29 1.09 -1.87 -7.72
N VAL A 30 0.85 -2.16 -9.00
CA VAL A 30 -0.25 -1.55 -9.78
C VAL A 30 -1.49 -2.46 -9.86
N GLN A 31 -1.32 -3.74 -9.55
CA GLN A 31 -2.41 -4.71 -9.47
C GLN A 31 -2.18 -5.65 -8.28
N MET A 32 -3.29 -6.07 -7.66
CA MET A 32 -3.28 -6.86 -6.42
C MET A 32 -3.88 -8.26 -6.60
N LYS A 33 -4.03 -8.72 -7.86
CA LYS A 33 -4.81 -9.91 -8.20
C LYS A 33 -4.34 -11.16 -7.45
N ASP A 34 -3.03 -11.35 -7.39
CA ASP A 34 -2.38 -12.53 -6.83
C ASP A 34 -1.64 -12.21 -5.51
N VAL A 35 -1.92 -11.04 -4.92
CA VAL A 35 -1.37 -10.66 -3.63
C VAL A 35 -2.18 -11.35 -2.53
N ASP A 36 -1.47 -11.89 -1.53
CA ASP A 36 -2.07 -12.45 -0.33
C ASP A 36 -2.73 -11.32 0.50
N LEU A 37 -4.06 -11.34 0.54
CA LEU A 37 -4.87 -10.36 1.24
C LEU A 37 -4.80 -10.52 2.76
N SER A 38 -4.34 -11.67 3.28
CA SER A 38 -4.16 -11.87 4.72
C SER A 38 -3.02 -11.05 5.29
N GLN A 39 -2.08 -10.66 4.43
CA GLN A 39 -0.89 -9.94 4.84
C GLN A 39 -1.19 -8.47 5.19
N PHE A 40 -2.26 -7.89 4.65
CA PHE A 40 -2.45 -6.43 4.65
C PHE A 40 -3.87 -6.03 5.03
N GLN A 41 -4.00 -4.98 5.84
CA GLN A 41 -5.30 -4.33 6.08
C GLN A 41 -5.69 -3.48 4.87
N PHE A 42 -6.33 -4.13 3.90
CA PHE A 42 -6.82 -3.46 2.70
C PHE A 42 -8.05 -2.62 2.97
N ASP A 43 -8.02 -1.42 2.41
CA ASP A 43 -9.18 -0.58 2.20
C ASP A 43 -9.43 -0.58 0.69
N TYR A 44 -10.53 -1.22 0.30
CA TYR A 44 -10.89 -1.47 -1.10
C TYR A 44 -11.34 -0.19 -1.83
N ASP A 45 -11.52 0.91 -1.09
CA ASP A 45 -12.01 2.18 -1.60
C ASP A 45 -10.90 3.20 -1.84
N LEU A 46 -9.64 2.86 -1.55
CA LEU A 46 -8.48 3.72 -1.82
C LEU A 46 -8.00 3.58 -3.26
N THR A 47 -7.70 4.73 -3.88
CA THR A 47 -7.09 4.78 -5.22
C THR A 47 -5.57 4.72 -5.18
N TRP A 48 -4.97 4.97 -4.01
CA TRP A 48 -3.53 4.98 -3.78
C TRP A 48 -3.24 4.79 -2.29
N SER A 49 -2.26 3.96 -1.95
CA SER A 49 -1.80 3.78 -0.57
C SER A 49 -0.35 3.30 -0.51
N VAL A 50 0.28 3.48 0.65
CA VAL A 50 1.57 2.89 1.00
C VAL A 50 1.36 1.99 2.19
N ILE A 51 1.98 0.81 2.13
CA ILE A 51 2.08 -0.10 3.27
C ILE A 51 3.56 -0.23 3.59
N SER A 52 3.91 -0.05 4.86
CA SER A 52 5.26 -0.27 5.36
C SER A 52 5.31 -1.50 6.24
N MET A 53 6.28 -2.38 5.99
CA MET A 53 6.39 -3.67 6.67
C MET A 53 7.85 -4.04 6.94
N ASN A 54 8.05 -4.88 7.96
CA ASN A 54 9.30 -5.59 8.20
C ASN A 54 9.39 -6.83 7.26
N PRO A 55 10.60 -7.29 6.88
CA PRO A 55 10.80 -8.55 6.15
C PRO A 55 10.10 -9.78 6.74
N ASP A 56 9.86 -9.83 8.05
CA ASP A 56 9.14 -10.93 8.70
C ASP A 56 7.61 -10.89 8.55
N GLY A 57 7.09 -9.90 7.83
CA GLY A 57 5.66 -9.72 7.60
C GLY A 57 4.94 -8.83 8.61
N THR A 58 5.63 -8.30 9.63
CA THR A 58 5.02 -7.36 10.58
C THR A 58 4.70 -6.02 9.90
N ILE A 59 3.45 -5.56 9.99
CA ILE A 59 3.04 -4.26 9.44
C ILE A 59 3.38 -3.13 10.41
N TYR A 60 4.12 -2.12 9.92
CA TYR A 60 4.39 -0.87 10.65
C TYR A 60 3.25 0.13 10.53
N GLY A 61 2.66 0.23 9.35
CA GLY A 61 1.56 1.15 9.12
C GLY A 61 1.12 1.21 7.67
N ARG A 62 0.00 1.91 7.47
CA ARG A 62 -0.56 2.26 6.17
C ARG A 62 -0.70 3.77 6.07
N TYR A 63 -0.40 4.30 4.90
CA TYR A 63 -0.62 5.69 4.54
C TYR A 63 -1.50 5.78 3.30
N GLY A 64 -2.37 6.79 3.25
CA GLY A 64 -3.39 6.95 2.23
C GLY A 64 -4.79 6.97 2.85
N SER A 65 -5.58 7.98 2.50
CA SER A 65 -6.98 8.11 2.94
C SER A 65 -7.81 8.81 1.86
N ARG A 66 -9.13 8.70 1.97
CA ARG A 66 -10.11 9.39 1.12
C ARG A 66 -11.01 10.29 1.95
N SER A 67 -11.67 11.24 1.28
CA SER A 67 -12.72 12.06 1.88
C SER A 67 -13.92 12.17 0.93
N VAL A 68 -14.98 12.84 1.38
CA VAL A 68 -16.10 13.26 0.51
C VAL A 68 -15.65 14.21 -0.61
N GLY A 69 -14.60 14.99 -0.39
CA GLY A 69 -13.99 15.88 -1.38
C GLY A 69 -13.08 15.17 -2.40
N GLY A 70 -12.87 13.85 -2.27
CA GLY A 70 -12.13 13.07 -3.24
C GLY A 70 -11.18 12.02 -2.66
N PRO A 71 -10.65 11.13 -3.52
CA PRO A 71 -9.81 10.01 -3.09
C PRO A 71 -8.37 10.42 -2.72
N MET A 72 -7.95 11.66 -3.01
CA MET A 72 -6.60 12.17 -2.73
C MET A 72 -6.58 13.32 -1.73
N THR A 73 -7.73 13.70 -1.15
CA THR A 73 -7.87 14.93 -0.34
C THR A 73 -6.87 15.05 0.79
N TYR A 74 -6.50 13.93 1.42
CA TYR A 74 -5.58 13.91 2.56
C TYR A 74 -4.17 13.43 2.22
N ASN A 75 -3.89 13.19 0.94
CA ASN A 75 -2.58 12.70 0.49
C ASN A 75 -1.71 13.89 0.08
N SER A 76 -0.62 14.10 0.81
CA SER A 76 0.39 15.11 0.48
C SER A 76 1.81 14.55 0.63
N MET A 77 2.79 15.17 -0.02
CA MET A 77 4.20 14.77 0.12
C MET A 77 4.70 14.98 1.56
N VAL A 78 4.28 16.07 2.22
CA VAL A 78 4.66 16.39 3.60
C VAL A 78 4.13 15.36 4.59
N SER A 79 2.88 14.92 4.43
CA SER A 79 2.30 13.89 5.31
C SER A 79 2.88 12.51 5.03
N LEU A 80 3.26 12.20 3.79
CA LEU A 80 3.95 10.97 3.44
C LEU A 80 5.36 10.93 4.04
N GLU A 81 6.13 12.02 3.93
CA GLU A 81 7.45 12.18 4.54
C GLU A 81 7.39 11.90 6.05
N LYS A 82 6.48 12.57 6.75
CA LYS A 82 6.21 12.36 8.18
C LYS A 82 5.78 10.94 8.53
N ALA A 83 5.11 10.23 7.62
CA ALA A 83 4.76 8.83 7.81
C ALA A 83 5.99 7.93 7.67
N MET A 84 6.82 8.16 6.65
CA MET A 84 8.08 7.44 6.42
C MET A 84 9.06 7.61 7.58
N GLU A 85 9.22 8.81 8.12
CA GLU A 85 10.04 9.07 9.32
C GLU A 85 9.59 8.21 10.52
N ARG A 86 8.29 8.19 10.81
CA ARG A 86 7.73 7.39 11.90
C ARG A 86 7.95 5.90 11.69
N VAL A 87 7.84 5.43 10.45
CA VAL A 87 8.12 4.04 10.11
C VAL A 87 9.59 3.69 10.36
N LEU A 88 10.53 4.56 10.01
CA LEU A 88 11.95 4.34 10.31
C LEU A 88 12.22 4.29 11.81
N VAL A 89 11.55 5.13 12.62
CA VAL A 89 11.62 5.05 14.08
C VAL A 89 11.08 3.72 14.61
N LEU A 90 9.96 3.23 14.06
CA LEU A 90 9.42 1.93 14.41
C LEU A 90 10.37 0.78 14.02
N HIS A 91 10.97 0.86 12.83
CA HIS A 91 11.90 -0.15 12.32
C HIS A 91 13.19 -0.21 13.14
N HIS A 92 13.78 0.94 13.47
CA HIS A 92 14.99 1.02 14.30
C HIS A 92 14.80 0.40 15.69
N ASN A 93 13.60 0.50 16.25
CA ASN A 93 13.26 -0.09 17.55
C ASN A 93 12.81 -1.55 17.48
N TYR A 94 12.67 -2.12 16.27
CA TYR A 94 12.29 -3.51 16.10
C TYR A 94 13.46 -4.45 16.42
N PRO A 95 13.25 -5.57 17.14
CA PRO A 95 11.97 -6.15 17.57
C PRO A 95 11.46 -5.70 18.95
N ARG A 96 12.12 -4.76 19.64
CA ARG A 96 11.72 -4.35 21.01
C ARG A 96 10.28 -3.84 21.10
N ASN A 97 9.80 -3.17 20.06
CA ASN A 97 8.43 -2.66 19.95
C ASN A 97 7.45 -3.62 19.27
N ARG A 98 7.82 -4.87 18.94
CA ARG A 98 6.97 -5.79 18.18
C ARG A 98 5.57 -5.96 18.77
N LYS A 99 5.48 -6.05 20.11
CA LYS A 99 4.20 -6.20 20.82
C LYS A 99 3.22 -5.05 20.55
N SER A 100 3.70 -3.82 20.34
CA SER A 100 2.83 -2.67 20.04
C SER A 100 2.30 -2.66 18.60
N LEU A 101 2.81 -3.55 17.75
CA LEU A 101 2.39 -3.74 16.36
C LEU A 101 1.42 -4.92 16.19
N ASN A 102 1.12 -5.63 17.27
CA ASN A 102 0.13 -6.71 17.26
C ASN A 102 -1.22 -6.19 16.77
N GLY A 103 -1.87 -6.93 15.87
CA GLY A 103 -3.15 -6.56 15.27
C GLY A 103 -3.06 -5.56 14.12
N LYS A 104 -1.86 -5.17 13.67
CA LYS A 104 -1.68 -4.35 12.44
C LYS A 104 -1.80 -5.15 11.14
N ASN A 105 -1.57 -6.47 11.19
CA ASN A 105 -1.92 -7.37 10.10
C ASN A 105 -3.45 -7.54 10.02
N HIS A 106 -3.97 -7.97 8.87
CA HIS A 106 -5.40 -8.22 8.73
C HIS A 106 -5.77 -9.55 9.40
N PRO A 107 -6.97 -9.68 9.99
CA PRO A 107 -7.51 -11.01 10.28
C PRO A 107 -7.55 -11.86 9.00
N PRO A 108 -7.55 -13.19 9.11
CA PRO A 108 -7.67 -14.07 7.95
C PRO A 108 -8.87 -13.66 7.08
N PRO A 109 -8.66 -13.27 5.80
CA PRO A 109 -9.73 -12.84 4.93
C PRO A 109 -10.54 -14.06 4.46
N HIS A 110 -11.78 -13.81 4.04
CA HIS A 110 -12.60 -14.88 3.45
C HIS A 110 -11.99 -15.47 2.17
N TRP A 111 -11.32 -14.63 1.37
CA TRP A 111 -10.60 -15.04 0.16
C TRP A 111 -9.12 -14.65 0.29
N LYS A 112 -8.22 -15.60 0.06
CA LYS A 112 -6.77 -15.38 0.19
C LYS A 112 -6.26 -14.37 -0.83
N THR A 113 -6.76 -14.42 -2.06
CA THR A 113 -6.39 -13.47 -3.11
C THR A 113 -7.64 -12.83 -3.72
N ALA A 114 -7.47 -11.66 -4.34
CA ALA A 114 -8.54 -11.08 -5.16
C ALA A 114 -8.90 -12.00 -6.35
N ALA A 115 -8.02 -12.95 -6.68
CA ALA A 115 -8.29 -13.96 -7.67
C ALA A 115 -9.34 -15.00 -7.27
N ASP A 116 -9.50 -15.26 -5.98
CA ASP A 116 -10.44 -16.25 -5.50
C ASP A 116 -11.87 -15.70 -5.41
N ILE A 117 -12.04 -14.37 -5.40
CA ILE A 117 -13.33 -13.70 -5.28
C ILE A 117 -14.24 -14.04 -6.48
N PRO A 118 -15.43 -14.65 -6.23
CA PRO A 118 -16.42 -14.90 -7.27
C PRO A 118 -16.82 -13.60 -7.99
N GLY A 119 -16.88 -13.62 -9.32
CA GLY A 119 -17.17 -12.44 -10.15
C GLY A 119 -15.91 -11.74 -10.69
N LEU A 120 -14.86 -11.57 -9.88
CA LEU A 120 -13.58 -11.04 -10.36
C LEU A 120 -12.84 -12.04 -11.25
N ARG A 121 -12.96 -13.34 -10.95
CA ARG A 121 -12.44 -14.43 -11.81
C ARG A 121 -13.02 -14.40 -13.23
N LYS A 122 -14.32 -14.08 -13.37
CA LYS A 122 -15.00 -13.98 -14.67
C LYS A 122 -14.53 -12.75 -15.46
N ARG A 123 -14.33 -11.61 -14.77
CA ARG A 123 -13.81 -10.38 -15.35
C ARG A 123 -12.36 -10.56 -15.88
N ARG A 124 -11.52 -11.32 -15.16
CA ARG A 124 -10.17 -11.69 -15.63
C ARG A 124 -10.17 -12.38 -16.99
N ARG A 125 -11.03 -13.38 -17.18
CA ARG A 125 -11.10 -14.13 -18.45
C ARG A 125 -11.43 -13.21 -19.62
N LYS A 126 -12.31 -12.24 -19.43
CA LYS A 126 -12.65 -11.25 -20.48
C LYS A 126 -11.50 -10.28 -20.80
N GLN A 127 -10.75 -9.82 -19.80
CA GLN A 127 -9.64 -8.88 -20.02
C GLN A 127 -8.43 -9.50 -20.72
N LEU A 128 -8.16 -10.79 -20.51
CA LEU A 128 -7.06 -11.51 -21.19
C LEU A 128 -7.38 -11.88 -22.65
N ILE A 129 -8.65 -11.82 -23.06
CA ILE A 129 -9.12 -12.16 -24.41
C ILE A 129 -9.29 -10.90 -25.29
N GLN A 130 -9.20 -9.70 -24.71
CA GLN A 130 -9.24 -8.46 -25.50
C GLN A 130 -7.83 -8.10 -25.98
N PRO A 131 -7.65 -7.81 -27.29
CA PRO A 131 -6.36 -7.36 -27.80
C PRO A 131 -5.98 -6.05 -27.11
N THR A 132 -4.73 -5.96 -26.68
CA THR A 132 -4.13 -4.72 -26.21
C THR A 132 -4.05 -3.75 -27.39
N ASN A 133 -4.86 -2.69 -27.36
CA ASN A 133 -4.72 -1.54 -28.26
C ASN A 133 -3.47 -0.74 -27.93
#